data_AF-A0A952HEQ3-F1
#
_entry.id   AF-A0A952HEQ3-F1
#
_cell.length_a   1.000
_cell.length_b   1.000
_cell.length_c   1.000
_cell.angle_alpha   90.00
_cell.angle_beta   90.00
_cell.angle_gamma   90.00
#
_symmetry.space_group_name_H-M   'P 1'
#
loop_
_entity.id
_entity.type
_entity.pdbx_description
1 polymer ?
#
loop_
_entity_poly.entity_id
_entity_poly.type
_entity_poly.pdbx_seq_one_letter_code
_entity_poly.pdbx_strand_id
1 'polypeptide(L)'
;ADTAGLAAAVSVSRAKPQGLTRAQLEAVLGADASKLPAAVGVTADDGGYIVARINQLQPRDAAVIDDKRAAQQYAGAWARAEGQAYLAALKSQYKAVIKVAAPASAASAP
;
A
#
# COMPACT_ATOMS: atom_id res chain seq x y z
N ALA A 1 8.38 -21.42 22.63
CA ALA A 1 8.02 -21.67 21.22
C ALA A 1 9.29 -21.90 20.43
N ASP A 2 9.51 -23.16 20.04
CA ASP A 2 10.72 -23.64 19.40
C ASP A 2 10.98 -22.92 18.06
N THR A 3 12.23 -22.57 17.80
CA THR A 3 12.69 -21.96 16.53
C THR A 3 13.54 -22.94 15.71
N ALA A 4 13.70 -24.18 16.20
CA ALA A 4 14.41 -25.22 15.48
C ALA A 4 13.82 -25.42 14.08
N GLY A 5 14.65 -25.26 13.06
CA GLY A 5 14.27 -25.41 11.65
C GLY A 5 13.89 -24.12 10.90
N LEU A 6 13.73 -22.98 11.59
CA LEU A 6 13.56 -21.69 10.91
C LEU A 6 14.90 -21.02 10.62
N ALA A 7 14.98 -20.32 9.48
CA ALA A 7 16.12 -19.47 9.14
C ALA A 7 16.26 -18.28 10.11
N ALA A 8 17.39 -17.58 10.04
CA ALA A 8 17.63 -16.38 10.84
C ALA A 8 16.51 -15.35 10.67
N ALA A 9 16.15 -14.65 11.75
CA ALA A 9 15.11 -13.63 11.69
C ALA A 9 15.54 -12.48 10.77
N VAL A 10 14.68 -12.13 9.81
CA VAL A 10 14.94 -11.06 8.86
C VAL A 10 13.81 -10.02 8.90
N SER A 11 14.16 -8.74 8.74
CA SER A 11 13.22 -7.64 8.80
C SER A 11 12.63 -7.34 7.42
N VAL A 12 11.38 -7.74 7.19
CA VAL A 12 10.68 -7.54 5.91
C VAL A 12 9.84 -6.27 5.92
N SER A 13 9.81 -5.56 4.79
CA SER A 13 8.89 -4.42 4.58
C SER A 13 8.45 -4.34 3.12
N ARG A 14 7.41 -3.55 2.83
CA ARG A 14 6.97 -3.29 1.45
C ARG A 14 8.06 -2.68 0.57
N ALA A 15 8.98 -1.92 1.16
CA ALA A 15 10.12 -1.34 0.46
C ALA A 15 11.30 -2.32 0.32
N LYS A 16 11.43 -3.27 1.25
CA LYS A 16 12.50 -4.28 1.29
C LYS A 16 11.87 -5.68 1.49
N PRO A 17 11.34 -6.30 0.42
CA PRO A 17 10.59 -7.55 0.52
C PRO A 17 11.47 -8.79 0.72
N GLN A 18 12.80 -8.67 0.63
CA GLN A 18 13.77 -9.75 0.90
C GLN A 18 13.49 -11.06 0.14
N GLY A 19 13.04 -10.94 -1.12
CA GLY A 19 12.76 -12.07 -2.00
C GLY A 19 11.35 -12.66 -1.88
N LEU A 20 10.51 -12.14 -0.97
CA LEU A 20 9.09 -12.51 -0.93
C LEU A 20 8.34 -11.92 -2.12
N THR A 21 7.44 -12.71 -2.70
CA THR A 21 6.45 -12.20 -3.65
C THR A 21 5.49 -11.24 -2.95
N ARG A 22 4.76 -10.45 -3.74
CA ARG A 22 3.80 -9.49 -3.19
C ARG A 22 2.71 -10.15 -2.35
N ALA A 23 2.15 -11.27 -2.82
CA ALA A 23 1.11 -12.02 -2.11
C ALA A 23 1.64 -12.57 -0.77
N GLN A 24 2.85 -13.14 -0.78
CA GLN A 24 3.52 -13.62 0.43
C GLN A 24 3.79 -12.48 1.43
N LEU A 25 4.28 -11.35 0.94
CA LEU A 25 4.55 -10.19 1.76
C LEU A 25 3.28 -9.62 2.40
N GLU A 26 2.17 -9.57 1.65
CA GLU A 26 0.88 -9.09 2.16
C GLU A 26 0.30 -10.04 3.22
N ALA A 27 0.41 -11.36 3.03
CA ALA A 27 -0.03 -12.33 4.03
C ALA A 27 0.81 -12.26 5.33
N VAL A 28 2.12 -12.04 5.23
CA VAL A 28 3.00 -11.87 6.39
C VAL A 28 2.74 -10.54 7.10
N LEU A 29 2.62 -9.43 6.37
CA LEU A 29 2.37 -8.10 6.96
C LEU A 29 0.92 -7.90 7.43
N GLY A 30 -0.03 -8.72 6.96
CA GLY A 30 -1.45 -8.67 7.33
C GLY A 30 -1.82 -9.51 8.55
N ALA A 31 -0.87 -10.23 9.16
CA ALA A 31 -1.13 -11.02 10.36
C ALA A 31 -1.54 -10.14 11.56
N ASP A 32 -2.34 -10.70 12.46
CA ASP A 32 -2.83 -10.01 13.65
C ASP A 32 -1.66 -9.64 14.59
N ALA A 33 -1.34 -8.35 14.62
CA ALA A 33 -0.24 -7.80 15.42
C ALA A 33 -0.47 -7.94 16.93
N SER A 34 -1.71 -8.16 17.39
CA SER A 34 -2.03 -8.37 18.81
C SER A 34 -1.74 -9.78 19.30
N LYS A 35 -1.50 -10.74 18.40
CA LYS A 35 -1.26 -12.16 18.72
C LYS A 35 0.18 -12.60 18.43
N LEU A 36 1.11 -11.65 18.38
CA LEU A 36 2.52 -11.95 18.14
C LEU A 36 3.17 -12.62 19.37
N PRO A 37 4.04 -13.62 19.18
CA PRO A 37 4.51 -14.15 17.90
C PRO A 37 3.52 -15.11 17.23
N ALA A 38 3.22 -14.88 15.94
CA ALA A 38 2.27 -15.68 15.16
C ALA A 38 2.98 -16.40 13.99
N ALA A 39 2.58 -17.64 13.70
CA ALA A 39 3.04 -18.37 12.52
C ALA A 39 2.00 -18.26 11.40
N VAL A 40 2.44 -17.91 10.20
CA VAL A 40 1.60 -17.78 9.00
C VAL A 40 2.19 -18.69 7.93
N GLY A 41 1.34 -19.58 7.41
CA GLY A 41 1.65 -20.38 6.24
C GLY A 41 1.08 -19.72 5.00
N VAL A 42 1.89 -19.49 3.97
CA VAL A 42 1.44 -18.86 2.72
C VAL A 42 1.78 -19.76 1.55
N THR A 43 0.76 -20.13 0.78
CA THR A 43 0.90 -20.78 -0.52
C THR A 43 1.28 -19.75 -1.56
N ALA A 44 2.30 -20.04 -2.35
CA ALA A 44 2.66 -19.28 -3.53
C ALA A 44 1.89 -19.81 -4.75
N ASP A 45 1.63 -18.92 -5.70
CA ASP A 45 0.89 -19.24 -6.92
C ASP A 45 1.65 -20.23 -7.84
N ASP A 46 2.96 -20.40 -7.61
CA ASP A 46 3.84 -21.36 -8.28
C ASP A 46 3.84 -22.76 -7.62
N GLY A 47 2.98 -22.98 -6.61
CA GLY A 47 2.91 -24.22 -5.85
C GLY A 47 3.92 -24.33 -4.70
N GLY A 48 4.74 -23.30 -4.46
CA GLY A 48 5.61 -23.22 -3.29
C GLY A 48 4.81 -22.98 -1.99
N TYR A 49 5.37 -23.36 -0.86
CA TYR A 49 4.79 -23.08 0.45
C TYR A 49 5.85 -22.46 1.37
N ILE A 50 5.52 -21.35 2.01
CA ILE A 50 6.38 -20.72 3.00
C ILE A 50 5.70 -20.75 4.38
N VAL A 51 6.48 -21.01 5.41
CA VAL A 51 6.06 -20.85 6.81
C VAL A 51 6.88 -19.71 7.40
N ALA A 52 6.21 -18.62 7.74
CA ALA A 52 6.83 -17.46 8.35
C ALA A 52 6.37 -17.33 9.80
N ARG A 53 7.31 -17.20 10.73
CA ARG A 53 7.02 -16.81 12.11
C ARG A 53 7.30 -15.33 12.29
N ILE A 54 6.28 -14.59 12.67
CA ILE A 54 6.36 -13.14 12.88
C ILE A 54 6.69 -12.93 14.34
N ASN A 55 7.90 -12.44 14.62
CA ASN A 55 8.36 -12.23 15.98
C ASN A 55 7.85 -10.92 16.57
N GLN A 56 7.91 -9.84 15.78
CA GLN A 56 7.51 -8.51 16.21
C GLN A 56 7.12 -7.63 15.03
N LEU A 57 6.16 -6.73 15.24
CA LEU A 57 5.87 -5.65 14.30
C LEU A 57 6.78 -4.46 14.63
N GLN A 58 7.54 -4.00 13.65
CA GLN A 58 8.36 -2.81 13.79
C GLN A 58 7.60 -1.58 13.29
N PRO A 59 7.81 -0.40 13.91
CA PRO A 59 7.30 0.84 13.37
C PRO A 59 7.87 1.06 11.97
N ARG A 60 7.14 1.86 11.18
CA ARG A 60 7.58 2.23 9.84
C ARG A 60 8.97 2.85 9.89
N ASP A 61 9.84 2.43 8.98
CA ASP A 61 11.16 3.02 8.81
C ASP A 61 11.04 4.46 8.31
N ALA A 62 11.43 5.42 9.17
CA ALA A 62 11.41 6.85 8.88
C ALA A 62 12.37 7.26 7.76
N ALA A 63 13.38 6.43 7.46
CA ALA A 63 14.31 6.69 6.35
C ALA A 63 13.69 6.41 4.98
N VAL A 64 12.61 5.61 4.91
CA VAL A 64 11.99 5.19 3.64
C VAL A 64 11.04 6.26 3.09
N ILE A 65 10.31 6.98 3.95
CA ILE A 65 9.54 8.17 3.56
C ILE A 65 9.70 9.21 4.66
N ASP A 66 10.21 10.39 4.28
CA ASP A 66 10.21 11.58 5.12
C ASP A 66 8.77 11.96 5.46
N ASP A 67 8.45 12.01 6.76
CA ASP A 67 7.11 12.36 7.27
C ASP A 67 6.59 13.69 6.69
N LYS A 68 7.47 14.65 6.41
CA LYS A 68 7.09 15.91 5.75
C LYS A 68 6.61 15.67 4.33
N ARG A 69 7.28 14.81 3.56
CA ARG A 69 6.84 14.44 2.20
C ARG A 69 5.53 13.68 2.23
N ALA A 70 5.33 12.79 3.20
CA ALA A 70 4.06 12.08 3.37
C ALA A 70 2.90 13.06 3.66
N ALA A 71 3.12 14.00 4.59
CA ALA A 71 2.13 15.03 4.93
C ALA A 71 1.80 15.93 3.73
N GLN A 72 2.80 16.34 2.94
CA GLN A 72 2.59 17.11 1.72
C GLN A 72 1.78 16.36 0.66
N GLN A 73 2.07 15.07 0.45
CA GLN A 73 1.31 14.24 -0.48
C GLN A 73 -0.15 14.08 -0.04
N TYR A 74 -0.37 13.87 1.26
CA TYR A 74 -1.70 13.82 1.84
C TYR A 74 -2.45 15.14 1.65
N ALA A 75 -1.85 16.28 2.00
CA ALA A 75 -2.45 17.60 1.84
C ALA A 75 -2.80 17.90 0.37
N GLY A 76 -1.92 17.53 -0.56
CA GLY A 76 -2.18 17.69 -1.99
C GLY A 76 -3.33 16.80 -2.50
N ALA A 77 -3.45 15.57 -2.00
CA ALA A 77 -4.57 14.69 -2.33
C ALA A 77 -5.90 15.23 -1.76
N TRP A 78 -5.87 15.71 -0.52
CA TRP A 78 -7.01 16.33 0.13
C TRP A 78 -7.50 17.57 -0.62
N ALA A 79 -6.59 18.50 -0.95
CA ALA A 79 -6.94 19.72 -1.67
C ALA A 79 -7.54 19.44 -3.06
N ARG A 80 -7.07 18.39 -3.76
CA ARG A 80 -7.67 17.97 -5.04
C ARG A 80 -9.08 17.43 -4.86
N ALA A 81 -9.32 16.61 -3.84
CA ALA A 81 -10.65 16.08 -3.55
C ALA A 81 -11.63 17.21 -3.20
N GLU A 82 -11.21 18.17 -2.38
CA GLU A 82 -12.00 19.35 -2.02
C GLU A 82 -12.31 20.21 -3.25
N GLY A 83 -11.31 20.50 -4.09
CA GLY A 83 -11.52 21.26 -5.32
C GLY A 83 -12.48 20.59 -6.30
N GLN A 84 -12.43 19.26 -6.41
CA GLN A 84 -13.36 18.48 -7.23
C GLN A 84 -14.78 18.52 -6.66
N ALA A 85 -14.94 18.36 -5.35
CA ALA A 85 -16.24 18.42 -4.68
C ALA A 85 -16.87 19.82 -4.82
N TYR A 86 -16.08 20.87 -4.63
CA TYR A 86 -16.52 22.25 -4.80
C TYR A 86 -16.98 22.52 -6.24
N LEU A 87 -16.19 22.13 -7.24
CA LEU A 87 -16.58 22.26 -8.64
C LEU A 87 -17.85 21.46 -8.99
N ALA A 88 -18.00 20.25 -8.44
CA ALA A 88 -19.19 19.44 -8.63
C ALA A 88 -20.44 20.11 -8.02
N ALA A 89 -20.31 20.68 -6.81
CA ALA A 89 -21.38 21.43 -6.17
C ALA A 89 -21.81 22.65 -7.00
N LEU A 90 -20.85 23.41 -7.54
CA LEU A 90 -21.14 24.56 -8.41
C LEU A 90 -21.83 24.12 -9.71
N LYS A 91 -21.35 23.05 -10.36
CA LYS A 91 -22.00 22.51 -11.56
C LYS A 91 -23.45 22.11 -11.28
N SER A 92 -23.71 21.50 -10.13
CA SER A 92 -25.06 21.12 -9.68
C SER A 92 -25.96 22.34 -9.47
N GLN A 93 -25.47 23.38 -8.76
CA GLN A 93 -26.27 24.59 -8.50
C GLN A 93 -26.62 25.34 -9.79
N TYR A 94 -25.66 25.49 -10.70
CA TYR A 94 -25.86 26.23 -11.95
C TYR A 94 -26.37 25.37 -13.11
N LYS A 95 -26.69 24.09 -12.87
CA LYS A 95 -27.12 23.12 -13.89
C LYS A 95 -26.21 23.12 -15.13
N ALA A 96 -24.90 23.25 -14.90
CA ALA A 96 -23.92 23.35 -15.97
C ALA A 96 -23.71 21.99 -16.63
N VAL A 97 -23.96 21.90 -17.95
CA VAL A 97 -23.79 20.68 -18.75
C VAL A 97 -22.76 20.92 -19.83
N ILE A 98 -21.71 20.10 -19.86
CA ILE A 98 -20.74 20.09 -20.96
C ILE A 98 -21.36 19.27 -22.09
N LYS A 99 -21.77 19.93 -23.17
CA LYS A 99 -22.47 19.32 -24.32
C LYS A 99 -21.52 18.77 -25.39
N VAL A 100 -20.22 19.00 -25.26
CA VAL A 100 -19.21 18.58 -26.23
C VAL A 100 -18.50 17.33 -25.71
N ALA A 101 -18.33 16.33 -26.57
CA ALA A 101 -17.56 15.13 -26.24
C ALA A 101 -16.13 15.52 -25.86
N ALA A 102 -15.59 14.88 -24.82
CA ALA A 102 -14.21 15.13 -24.40
C ALA A 102 -13.27 14.95 -25.61
N PRO A 103 -12.40 15.92 -25.92
CA PRO A 103 -11.47 15.78 -27.03
C PRO A 103 -10.64 14.52 -26.79
N ALA A 104 -10.52 13.68 -27.84
CA ALA A 104 -9.70 12.49 -27.78
C ALA A 104 -8.31 12.91 -27.30
N SER A 105 -7.90 12.43 -26.13
CA SER A 105 -6.60 12.73 -25.54
C SER A 105 -5.56 12.30 -26.56
N ALA A 106 -4.96 13.28 -27.23
CA ALA A 106 -3.86 13.06 -28.14
C ALA A 106 -2.76 12.41 -27.30
N ALA A 107 -2.51 11.14 -27.64
CA ALA A 107 -1.54 10.29 -27.02
C ALA A 107 -0.23 11.05 -26.79
N SER A 108 0.31 10.88 -25.60
CA SER A 108 1.71 11.08 -25.26
C SER A 108 2.59 10.69 -26.46
N ALA A 109 3.19 11.68 -27.10
CA ALA A 109 4.23 11.50 -28.10
C ALA A 109 5.61 11.55 -27.40
N PRO A 110 6.63 10.88 -27.97
CA PRO A 110 7.71 10.16 -27.26
C PRO A 110 8.72 11.03 -26.50
#